data_AF-A0A9E3V898-F1
#
_entry.id   AF-A0A9E3V898-F1
#
_cell.length_a   1.000
_cell.length_b   1.000
_cell.length_c   1.000
_cell.angle_alpha   90.00
_cell.angle_beta   90.00
_cell.angle_gamma   90.00
#
_symmetry.space_group_name_H-M   'P 1'
#
loop_
_entity.id
_entity.type
_entity.pdbx_description
1 polymer ?
#
loop_
_entity_poly.entity_id
_entity_poly.type
_entity_poly.pdbx_seq_one_letter_code
_entity_poly.pdbx_strand_id
1 'polypeptide(L)'
;MPLTFAALLAVSLAAAPPKCAEFDAQLSKTYGFRPAKLSPDERKAKNAELDAFWAAAKSHGADWVPCLRAALKNPKRDHFFAYDGAQLLRSLSQAAEDQQLLLEAYRDADFDDVQLREWVEGLSRLGFQGVDTSSAAARWFTLPKPQYNVPEHAQLMGLSAGALFLYGAMDEAVATPALIALAKKKNPLEVQRTLLYLLARQNTPAATAFLKGLTCESELCPKEAAPEVLALRKGEGRLTPRASPKVTRERFVAAFEGILKKDWKAFDAINHELPDAELDLVAVLEPGDLPLLRKVRRLTASYANPHMAKLYDELSRALYTLTFERAK
;
A
#
# COMPACT_ATOMS: atom_id res chain seq x y z
N MET A 1 19.23 28.85 -59.62
CA MET A 1 19.07 27.39 -59.48
C MET A 1 19.62 26.98 -58.10
N PRO A 2 18.78 26.70 -57.10
CA PRO A 2 19.25 26.12 -55.85
C PRO A 2 19.16 24.59 -55.90
N LEU A 3 20.25 23.92 -55.56
CA LEU A 3 20.30 22.46 -55.34
C LEU A 3 19.74 22.15 -53.95
N THR A 4 18.65 21.40 -53.89
CA THR A 4 18.09 20.83 -52.66
C THR A 4 18.82 19.51 -52.37
N PHE A 5 19.61 19.46 -51.30
CA PHE A 5 20.19 18.21 -50.79
C PHE A 5 19.18 17.49 -49.89
N ALA A 6 18.66 16.37 -50.35
CA ALA A 6 17.87 15.45 -49.54
C ALA A 6 18.82 14.52 -48.76
N ALA A 7 18.94 14.73 -47.45
CA ALA A 7 19.67 13.83 -46.56
C ALA A 7 18.78 12.62 -46.24
N LEU A 8 19.14 11.44 -46.78
CA LEU A 8 18.59 10.16 -46.31
C LEU A 8 19.12 9.86 -44.91
N LEU A 9 18.26 10.02 -43.90
CA LEU A 9 18.46 9.42 -42.58
C LEU A 9 18.32 7.90 -42.71
N ALA A 10 19.46 7.21 -42.78
CA ALA A 10 19.51 5.77 -42.62
C ALA A 10 19.19 5.43 -41.15
N VAL A 11 17.96 5.00 -40.90
CA VAL A 11 17.57 4.42 -39.61
C VAL A 11 18.22 3.02 -39.52
N SER A 12 19.35 2.94 -38.84
CA SER A 12 19.93 1.64 -38.47
C SER A 12 18.98 0.93 -37.50
N LEU A 13 18.26 -0.07 -38.02
CA LEU A 13 17.62 -1.11 -37.20
C LEU A 13 18.73 -1.92 -36.52
N ALA A 14 19.17 -1.47 -35.35
CA ALA A 14 20.06 -2.24 -34.51
C ALA A 14 19.32 -3.53 -34.09
N ALA A 15 19.82 -4.68 -34.55
CA ALA A 15 19.33 -5.97 -34.09
C ALA A 15 19.49 -6.05 -32.57
N ALA A 16 18.45 -6.48 -31.86
CA ALA A 16 18.51 -6.66 -30.42
C ALA A 16 19.66 -7.64 -30.09
N PRO A 17 20.41 -7.41 -29.00
CA PRO A 17 21.47 -8.32 -28.60
C PRO A 17 20.91 -9.75 -28.47
N PRO A 18 21.67 -10.80 -28.86
CA PRO A 18 21.16 -12.17 -28.98
C PRO A 18 20.49 -12.70 -27.71
N LYS A 19 20.87 -12.19 -26.54
CA LYS A 19 20.26 -12.53 -25.25
C LYS A 19 18.80 -12.07 -25.11
N CYS A 20 18.39 -10.99 -25.77
CA CYS A 20 16.98 -10.57 -25.77
C CYS A 20 16.12 -11.39 -26.74
N ALA A 21 16.71 -12.00 -27.78
CA ALA A 21 15.95 -12.84 -28.70
C ALA A 21 15.37 -14.09 -28.01
N GLU A 22 16.15 -14.70 -27.12
CA GLU A 22 15.67 -15.82 -26.29
C GLU A 22 14.56 -15.37 -25.33
N PHE A 23 14.78 -14.24 -24.64
CA PHE A 23 13.77 -13.63 -23.75
C PHE A 23 12.46 -13.36 -24.50
N ASP A 24 12.52 -12.70 -25.67
CA ASP A 24 11.35 -12.31 -26.46
C ASP A 24 10.57 -13.54 -26.95
N ALA A 25 11.28 -14.62 -27.33
CA ALA A 25 10.67 -15.88 -27.72
C ALA A 25 9.93 -16.54 -26.55
N GLN A 26 10.52 -16.56 -25.35
CA GLN A 26 9.84 -17.10 -24.17
C GLN A 26 8.67 -16.21 -23.74
N LEU A 27 8.83 -14.89 -23.74
CA LEU A 27 7.79 -13.93 -23.41
C LEU A 27 6.56 -14.13 -24.29
N SER A 28 6.76 -14.20 -25.61
CA SER A 28 5.69 -14.36 -26.60
C SER A 28 4.97 -15.70 -26.49
N LYS A 29 5.66 -16.75 -26.02
CA LYS A 29 5.06 -18.06 -25.77
C LYS A 29 4.20 -18.06 -24.50
N THR A 30 4.67 -17.39 -23.45
CA THR A 30 4.07 -17.47 -22.12
C THR A 30 2.88 -16.52 -21.97
N TYR A 31 3.00 -15.27 -22.40
CA TYR A 31 2.00 -14.21 -22.18
C TYR A 31 1.08 -13.99 -23.39
N GLY A 32 0.16 -13.01 -23.29
CA GLY A 32 -0.83 -12.71 -24.32
C GLY A 32 -2.20 -13.37 -24.08
N PHE A 33 -2.50 -13.73 -22.84
CA PHE A 33 -3.79 -14.30 -22.43
C PHE A 33 -4.39 -13.50 -21.26
N ARG A 34 -5.67 -13.70 -20.98
CA ARG A 34 -6.37 -13.08 -19.84
C ARG A 34 -6.69 -14.12 -18.77
N PRO A 35 -6.02 -14.13 -17.60
CA PRO A 35 -6.30 -15.06 -16.51
C PRO A 35 -7.79 -15.22 -16.16
N ALA A 36 -8.56 -14.13 -16.20
CA ALA A 36 -9.99 -14.13 -15.91
C ALA A 36 -10.82 -15.02 -16.85
N LYS A 37 -10.32 -15.24 -18.08
CA LYS A 37 -11.02 -15.98 -19.14
C LYS A 37 -10.64 -17.46 -19.22
N LEU A 38 -9.68 -17.91 -18.42
CA LEU A 38 -9.23 -19.31 -18.44
C LEU A 38 -10.10 -20.18 -17.54
N SER A 39 -10.42 -21.38 -18.03
CA SER A 39 -10.94 -22.48 -17.23
C SER A 39 -9.92 -22.93 -16.17
N PRO A 40 -10.32 -23.71 -15.14
CA PRO A 40 -9.39 -24.22 -14.14
C PRO A 40 -8.21 -25.01 -14.72
N ASP A 41 -8.45 -25.86 -15.72
CA ASP A 41 -7.41 -26.69 -16.34
C ASP A 41 -6.45 -25.86 -17.20
N GLU A 42 -6.97 -24.91 -18.00
CA GLU A 42 -6.15 -23.98 -18.78
C GLU A 42 -5.30 -23.09 -17.86
N ARG A 43 -5.87 -22.64 -16.74
CA ARG A 43 -5.16 -21.84 -15.74
C ARG A 43 -4.04 -22.63 -15.09
N LYS A 44 -4.27 -23.90 -14.75
CA LYS A 44 -3.22 -24.79 -14.22
C LYS A 44 -2.07 -24.96 -15.22
N ALA A 45 -2.39 -25.19 -16.49
CA ALA A 45 -1.38 -25.31 -17.54
C ALA A 45 -0.59 -24.00 -17.72
N LYS A 46 -1.29 -22.85 -17.79
CA LYS A 46 -0.64 -21.54 -17.93
C LYS A 46 0.20 -21.13 -16.72
N ASN A 47 -0.22 -21.47 -15.50
CA ASN A 47 0.61 -21.24 -14.32
C ASN A 47 1.94 -21.99 -14.40
N ALA A 48 1.96 -23.23 -14.90
CA ALA A 48 3.22 -23.96 -15.09
C ALA A 48 4.15 -23.30 -16.13
N GLU A 49 3.59 -22.70 -17.19
CA GLU A 49 4.36 -21.92 -18.17
C GLU A 49 4.92 -20.62 -17.56
N LEU A 50 4.13 -19.92 -16.74
CA LEU A 50 4.57 -18.74 -16.00
C LEU A 50 5.70 -19.07 -15.02
N ASP A 51 5.57 -20.16 -14.26
CA ASP A 51 6.60 -20.62 -13.32
C ASP A 51 7.91 -20.92 -14.04
N ALA A 52 7.85 -21.59 -15.21
CA ALA A 52 9.01 -21.87 -16.03
C ALA A 52 9.68 -20.58 -16.55
N PHE A 53 8.89 -19.59 -16.98
CA PHE A 53 9.41 -18.29 -17.40
C PHE A 53 10.08 -17.53 -16.24
N TRP A 54 9.44 -17.50 -15.07
CA TRP A 54 10.01 -16.89 -13.87
C TRP A 54 11.31 -17.56 -13.43
N ALA A 55 11.38 -18.88 -13.49
CA ALA A 55 12.59 -19.64 -13.17
C ALA A 55 13.72 -19.32 -14.17
N ALA A 56 13.41 -19.27 -15.47
CA ALA A 56 14.37 -18.89 -16.50
C ALA A 56 14.89 -17.46 -16.27
N ALA A 57 14.00 -16.48 -16.07
CA ALA A 57 14.40 -15.10 -15.81
C ALA A 57 15.27 -14.94 -14.56
N LYS A 58 14.99 -15.68 -13.48
CA LYS A 58 15.84 -15.71 -12.29
C LYS A 58 17.20 -16.37 -12.54
N SER A 59 17.24 -17.42 -13.36
CA SER A 59 18.47 -18.10 -13.75
C SER A 59 19.39 -17.21 -14.59
N HIS A 60 18.83 -16.48 -15.57
CA HIS A 60 19.57 -15.50 -16.37
C HIS A 60 19.92 -14.23 -15.59
N GLY A 61 19.13 -13.88 -14.58
CA GLY A 61 19.41 -12.77 -13.66
C GLY A 61 19.64 -11.45 -14.38
N ALA A 62 20.80 -10.83 -14.15
CA ALA A 62 21.15 -9.52 -14.70
C ALA A 62 21.16 -9.48 -16.24
N ASP A 63 21.33 -10.61 -16.92
CA ASP A 63 21.36 -10.67 -18.39
C ASP A 63 19.99 -10.36 -19.02
N TRP A 64 18.89 -10.72 -18.35
CA TRP A 64 17.53 -10.52 -18.86
C TRP A 64 16.86 -9.23 -18.36
N VAL A 65 17.42 -8.60 -17.32
CA VAL A 65 16.88 -7.35 -16.75
C VAL A 65 16.69 -6.25 -17.81
N PRO A 66 17.66 -5.95 -18.70
CA PRO A 66 17.46 -4.94 -19.76
C PRO A 66 16.33 -5.29 -20.73
N CYS A 67 16.18 -6.57 -21.10
CA CYS A 67 15.14 -7.03 -22.02
C CYS A 67 13.75 -6.94 -21.36
N LEU A 68 13.63 -7.37 -20.11
CA LEU A 68 12.39 -7.27 -19.32
C LEU A 68 11.96 -5.81 -19.14
N ARG A 69 12.91 -4.92 -18.84
CA ARG A 69 12.64 -3.48 -18.75
C ARG A 69 12.13 -2.90 -20.07
N ALA A 70 12.74 -3.27 -21.19
CA ALA A 70 12.31 -2.83 -22.52
C ALA A 70 10.88 -3.33 -22.84
N ALA A 71 10.59 -4.60 -22.55
CA ALA A 71 9.26 -5.19 -22.74
C ALA A 71 8.19 -4.50 -21.88
N LEU A 72 8.50 -4.16 -20.62
CA LEU A 72 7.59 -3.41 -19.74
C LEU A 72 7.39 -1.95 -20.15
N LYS A 73 8.37 -1.33 -20.82
CA LYS A 73 8.23 0.02 -21.37
C LYS A 73 7.42 0.05 -22.68
N ASN A 74 7.16 -1.10 -23.30
CA ASN A 74 6.35 -1.18 -24.52
C ASN A 74 4.89 -0.78 -24.24
N PRO A 75 4.33 0.24 -24.93
CA PRO A 75 2.94 0.67 -24.71
C PRO A 75 1.90 -0.35 -25.20
N LYS A 76 2.30 -1.32 -26.04
CA LYS A 76 1.43 -2.40 -26.54
C LYS A 76 1.52 -3.68 -25.72
N ARG A 77 2.21 -3.65 -24.58
CA ARG A 77 2.34 -4.82 -23.71
C ARG A 77 0.97 -5.24 -23.19
N ASP A 78 0.82 -6.55 -22.99
CA ASP A 78 -0.36 -7.12 -22.33
C ASP A 78 -0.46 -6.62 -20.86
N HIS A 79 -1.69 -6.40 -20.38
CA HIS A 79 -1.93 -5.86 -19.04
C HIS A 79 -1.51 -6.84 -17.94
N PHE A 80 -1.73 -8.14 -18.14
CA PHE A 80 -1.32 -9.15 -17.17
C PHE A 80 0.22 -9.26 -17.13
N PHE A 81 0.88 -9.25 -18.29
CA PHE A 81 2.36 -9.16 -18.34
C PHE A 81 2.89 -7.88 -17.69
N ALA A 82 2.23 -6.73 -17.89
CA ALA A 82 2.65 -5.50 -17.23
C ALA A 82 2.71 -5.66 -15.71
N TYR A 83 1.69 -6.30 -15.12
CA TYR A 83 1.62 -6.58 -13.68
C TYR A 83 2.63 -7.65 -13.24
N ASP A 84 2.55 -8.84 -13.81
CA ASP A 84 3.37 -10.00 -13.43
C ASP A 84 4.86 -9.77 -13.72
N GLY A 85 5.18 -9.27 -14.92
CA GLY A 85 6.53 -8.96 -15.35
C GLY A 85 7.20 -7.87 -14.52
N ALA A 86 6.44 -6.87 -14.03
CA ALA A 86 7.01 -5.85 -13.14
C ALA A 86 7.32 -6.39 -11.74
N GLN A 87 6.52 -7.33 -11.23
CA GLN A 87 6.84 -8.04 -10.00
C GLN A 87 8.10 -8.92 -10.16
N LEU A 88 8.23 -9.61 -11.30
CA LEU A 88 9.44 -10.33 -11.65
C LEU A 88 10.65 -9.40 -11.71
N LEU A 89 10.54 -8.25 -12.40
CA LEU A 89 11.62 -7.26 -12.50
C LEU A 89 12.07 -6.78 -11.12
N ARG A 90 11.12 -6.50 -10.22
CA ARG A 90 11.42 -6.12 -8.82
C ARG A 90 12.13 -7.23 -8.04
N SER A 91 11.89 -8.49 -8.36
CA SER A 91 12.62 -9.61 -7.73
C SER A 91 14.07 -9.73 -8.22
N LEU A 92 14.38 -9.19 -9.40
CA LEU A 92 15.70 -9.24 -10.04
C LEU A 92 16.52 -7.97 -9.83
N SER A 93 15.86 -6.83 -9.56
CA SER A 93 16.50 -5.52 -9.49
C SER A 93 15.90 -4.62 -8.41
N GLN A 94 16.77 -3.83 -7.77
CA GLN A 94 16.42 -2.80 -6.79
C GLN A 94 16.56 -1.38 -7.35
N ALA A 95 16.77 -1.23 -8.67
CA ALA A 95 16.92 0.09 -9.27
C ALA A 95 15.63 0.93 -9.12
N ALA A 96 15.79 2.24 -8.92
CA ALA A 96 14.66 3.15 -8.76
C ALA A 96 13.72 3.17 -9.99
N GLU A 97 14.28 3.07 -11.20
CA GLU A 97 13.46 3.00 -12.43
C GLU A 97 12.59 1.74 -12.51
N ASP A 98 13.05 0.62 -11.94
CA ASP A 98 12.30 -0.63 -11.95
C ASP A 98 11.15 -0.60 -10.93
N GLN A 99 11.36 0.11 -9.82
CA GLN A 99 10.31 0.40 -8.85
C GLN A 99 9.23 1.31 -9.45
N GLN A 100 9.60 2.26 -10.30
CA GLN A 100 8.66 3.12 -11.01
C GLN A 100 7.79 2.30 -11.99
N LEU A 101 8.40 1.37 -12.75
CA LEU A 101 7.64 0.46 -13.61
C LEU A 101 6.66 -0.43 -12.83
N LEU A 102 7.06 -0.89 -11.65
CA LEU A 102 6.17 -1.64 -10.75
C LEU A 102 4.99 -0.79 -10.28
N LEU A 103 5.23 0.46 -9.89
CA LEU A 103 4.16 1.37 -9.48
C LEU A 103 3.18 1.66 -10.63
N GLU A 104 3.69 1.87 -11.85
CA GLU A 104 2.86 2.02 -13.04
C GLU A 104 2.04 0.77 -13.33
N ALA A 105 2.63 -0.41 -13.17
CA ALA A 105 1.92 -1.67 -13.33
C ALA A 105 0.80 -1.85 -12.29
N TYR A 106 1.02 -1.50 -11.01
CA TYR A 106 -0.06 -1.48 -10.01
C TYR A 106 -1.15 -0.45 -10.36
N ARG A 107 -0.75 0.73 -10.83
CA ARG A 107 -1.69 1.79 -11.26
C ARG A 107 -2.52 1.33 -12.45
N ASP A 108 -1.95 0.60 -13.40
CA ASP A 108 -2.63 0.23 -14.65
C ASP A 108 -3.19 -1.21 -14.65
N ALA A 109 -3.05 -1.93 -13.53
CA ALA A 109 -3.50 -3.30 -13.38
C ALA A 109 -4.98 -3.48 -13.75
N ASP A 110 -5.29 -4.51 -14.54
CA ASP A 110 -6.68 -4.91 -14.75
C ASP A 110 -7.12 -5.82 -13.59
N PHE A 111 -8.11 -5.37 -12.82
CA PHE A 111 -8.58 -6.05 -11.62
C PHE A 111 -9.33 -7.36 -11.91
N ASP A 112 -9.71 -7.63 -13.16
CA ASP A 112 -10.22 -8.94 -13.55
C ASP A 112 -9.10 -9.99 -13.60
N ASP A 113 -7.88 -9.57 -13.97
CA ASP A 113 -6.73 -10.46 -14.20
C ASP A 113 -5.71 -10.47 -13.04
N VAL A 114 -5.89 -9.63 -12.01
CA VAL A 114 -5.01 -9.58 -10.84
C VAL A 114 -5.70 -10.00 -9.55
N GLN A 115 -4.95 -10.67 -8.68
CA GLN A 115 -5.43 -10.99 -7.34
C GLN A 115 -5.40 -9.74 -6.45
N LEU A 116 -6.58 -9.25 -6.05
CA LEU A 116 -6.69 -8.01 -5.26
C LEU A 116 -5.92 -8.06 -3.93
N ARG A 117 -5.80 -9.23 -3.29
CA ARG A 117 -4.99 -9.38 -2.06
C ARG A 117 -3.53 -9.03 -2.32
N GLU A 118 -2.93 -9.65 -3.33
CA GLU A 118 -1.53 -9.42 -3.72
C GLU A 118 -1.33 -7.96 -4.15
N TRP A 119 -2.33 -7.37 -4.81
CA TRP A 119 -2.32 -5.96 -5.19
C TRP A 119 -2.26 -5.03 -3.97
N VAL A 120 -3.12 -5.25 -2.97
CA VAL A 120 -3.14 -4.47 -1.73
C VAL A 120 -1.86 -4.69 -0.92
N GLU A 121 -1.43 -5.94 -0.73
CA GLU A 121 -0.21 -6.25 0.03
C GLU A 121 1.05 -5.63 -0.61
N GLY A 122 1.17 -5.72 -1.93
CA GLY A 122 2.28 -5.16 -2.69
C GLY A 122 2.36 -3.64 -2.57
N LEU A 123 1.24 -2.95 -2.81
CA LEU A 123 1.17 -1.49 -2.66
C LEU A 123 1.38 -1.02 -1.23
N SER A 124 0.85 -1.75 -0.24
CA SER A 124 1.01 -1.38 1.17
C SER A 124 2.48 -1.52 1.60
N ARG A 125 3.19 -2.56 1.12
CA ARG A 125 4.63 -2.72 1.34
C ARG A 125 5.45 -1.59 0.70
N LEU A 126 5.13 -1.20 -0.52
CA LEU A 126 5.77 -0.07 -1.20
C LEU A 126 5.51 1.24 -0.45
N GLY A 127 4.28 1.48 0.01
CA GLY A 127 3.94 2.63 0.84
C GLY A 127 4.78 2.71 2.12
N PHE A 128 4.94 1.58 2.82
CA PHE A 128 5.81 1.51 4.01
C PHE A 128 7.30 1.75 3.69
N GLN A 129 7.76 1.35 2.51
CA GLN A 129 9.11 1.63 2.02
C GLN A 129 9.32 3.10 1.61
N GLY A 130 8.31 3.96 1.76
CA GLY A 130 8.40 5.39 1.45
C GLY A 130 8.09 5.72 -0.02
N VAL A 131 7.53 4.77 -0.78
CA VAL A 131 7.08 5.02 -2.15
C VAL A 131 5.72 5.69 -2.12
N ASP A 132 5.54 6.75 -2.92
CA ASP A 132 4.22 7.33 -3.12
C ASP A 132 3.35 6.40 -3.96
N THR A 133 2.46 5.66 -3.29
CA THR A 133 1.51 4.76 -3.92
C THR A 133 0.10 5.36 -4.05
N SER A 134 -0.07 6.65 -3.76
CA SER A 134 -1.39 7.29 -3.65
C SER A 134 -2.21 7.23 -4.93
N SER A 135 -1.57 7.39 -6.10
CA SER A 135 -2.27 7.32 -7.39
C SER A 135 -2.83 5.93 -7.68
N ALA A 136 -2.07 4.87 -7.35
CA ALA A 136 -2.51 3.49 -7.53
C ALA A 136 -3.58 3.14 -6.48
N ALA A 137 -3.35 3.50 -5.21
CA ALA A 137 -4.28 3.28 -4.11
C ALA A 137 -5.65 3.95 -4.34
N ALA A 138 -5.71 5.10 -5.02
CA ALA A 138 -6.97 5.78 -5.35
C ALA A 138 -7.93 4.92 -6.20
N ARG A 139 -7.41 3.96 -6.99
CA ARG A 139 -8.25 3.04 -7.78
C ARG A 139 -9.07 2.09 -6.93
N TRP A 140 -8.68 1.84 -5.68
CA TRP A 140 -9.46 1.03 -4.75
C TRP A 140 -10.88 1.59 -4.56
N PHE A 141 -11.02 2.91 -4.57
CA PHE A 141 -12.31 3.60 -4.42
C PHE A 141 -13.16 3.60 -5.71
N THR A 142 -12.62 3.21 -6.85
CA THR A 142 -13.36 3.15 -8.13
C THR A 142 -13.92 1.76 -8.41
N LEU A 143 -13.55 0.75 -7.62
CA LEU A 143 -14.09 -0.59 -7.74
C LEU A 143 -15.55 -0.63 -7.27
N PRO A 144 -16.46 -1.34 -7.98
CA PRO A 144 -17.86 -1.46 -7.56
C PRO A 144 -18.05 -2.18 -6.22
N LYS A 145 -17.22 -3.20 -5.96
CA LYS A 145 -17.24 -4.03 -4.73
C LYS A 145 -15.81 -4.42 -4.33
N PRO A 146 -15.00 -3.46 -3.86
CA PRO A 146 -13.61 -3.73 -3.51
C PRO A 146 -13.56 -4.67 -2.30
N GLN A 147 -13.17 -5.92 -2.56
CA GLN A 147 -12.98 -6.91 -1.50
C GLN A 147 -12.00 -8.01 -1.91
N TYR A 148 -11.29 -8.55 -0.93
CA TYR A 148 -10.50 -9.76 -1.09
C TYR A 148 -10.60 -10.65 0.15
N ASN A 149 -10.35 -11.95 -0.02
CA ASN A 149 -10.37 -12.91 1.07
C ASN A 149 -8.97 -13.06 1.70
N VAL A 150 -8.92 -13.19 3.02
CA VAL A 150 -7.73 -13.63 3.77
C VAL A 150 -8.04 -15.00 4.36
N PRO A 151 -7.74 -16.09 3.63
CA PRO A 151 -8.12 -17.46 4.00
C PRO A 151 -7.66 -17.87 5.40
N GLU A 152 -6.48 -17.41 5.82
CA GLU A 152 -5.87 -17.68 7.12
C GLU A 152 -6.74 -17.21 8.29
N HIS A 153 -7.67 -16.27 8.04
CA HIS A 153 -8.60 -15.72 9.03
C HIS A 153 -10.08 -15.95 8.67
N ALA A 154 -10.36 -16.65 7.56
CA ALA A 154 -11.70 -16.78 7.00
C ALA A 154 -12.45 -15.43 6.92
N GLN A 155 -11.72 -14.35 6.60
CA GLN A 155 -12.24 -12.98 6.67
C GLN A 155 -12.13 -12.24 5.34
N LEU A 156 -13.21 -11.57 4.96
CA LEU A 156 -13.23 -10.65 3.83
C LEU A 156 -12.77 -9.26 4.24
N MET A 157 -11.79 -8.72 3.51
CA MET A 157 -11.32 -7.35 3.62
C MET A 157 -12.07 -6.49 2.62
N GLY A 158 -13.07 -5.73 3.09
CA GLY A 158 -13.86 -4.82 2.26
C GLY A 158 -13.21 -3.45 2.04
N LEU A 159 -14.00 -2.50 1.54
CA LEU A 159 -13.60 -1.13 1.20
C LEU A 159 -12.72 -0.48 2.28
N SER A 160 -13.22 -0.40 3.52
CA SER A 160 -12.51 0.30 4.61
C SER A 160 -11.21 -0.38 5.01
N ALA A 161 -11.18 -1.70 5.09
CA ALA A 161 -9.99 -2.46 5.47
C ALA A 161 -8.90 -2.33 4.39
N GLY A 162 -9.24 -2.55 3.11
CA GLY A 162 -8.30 -2.39 2.02
C GLY A 162 -7.75 -0.97 1.92
N ALA A 163 -8.60 0.06 2.10
CA ALA A 163 -8.16 1.44 2.10
C ALA A 163 -7.26 1.79 3.30
N LEU A 164 -7.51 1.18 4.47
CA LEU A 164 -6.62 1.29 5.64
C LEU A 164 -5.24 0.73 5.33
N PHE A 165 -5.13 -0.43 4.69
CA PHE A 165 -3.82 -0.99 4.37
C PHE A 165 -3.06 -0.12 3.37
N LEU A 166 -3.74 0.32 2.31
CA LEU A 166 -3.15 1.14 1.25
C LEU A 166 -2.63 2.48 1.79
N TYR A 167 -3.47 3.24 2.49
CA TYR A 167 -3.11 4.59 2.96
C TYR A 167 -2.44 4.60 4.33
N GLY A 168 -2.77 3.63 5.20
CA GLY A 168 -2.19 3.52 6.53
C GLY A 168 -0.75 3.04 6.51
N ALA A 169 -0.29 2.39 5.44
CA ALA A 169 1.12 2.00 5.30
C ALA A 169 2.00 3.14 4.75
N MET A 170 1.43 4.13 4.06
CA MET A 170 2.16 5.28 3.50
C MET A 170 2.64 6.23 4.60
N ASP A 171 3.70 6.99 4.31
CA ASP A 171 4.07 8.15 5.13
C ASP A 171 2.93 9.17 5.21
N GLU A 172 2.66 9.71 6.39
CA GLU A 172 1.52 10.63 6.56
C GLU A 172 1.70 11.93 5.76
N ALA A 173 2.93 12.31 5.41
CA ALA A 173 3.22 13.43 4.51
C ALA A 173 2.73 13.18 3.07
N VAL A 174 2.57 11.92 2.67
CA VAL A 174 2.00 11.50 1.37
C VAL A 174 0.51 11.17 1.52
N ALA A 175 0.16 10.36 2.53
CA ALA A 175 -1.20 9.86 2.71
C ALA A 175 -2.21 10.98 3.00
N THR A 176 -1.87 11.92 3.90
CA THR A 176 -2.78 12.99 4.32
C THR A 176 -3.24 13.87 3.15
N PRO A 177 -2.34 14.48 2.34
CA PRO A 177 -2.79 15.32 1.23
C PRO A 177 -3.57 14.53 0.17
N ALA A 178 -3.20 13.29 -0.11
CA ALA A 178 -3.94 12.43 -1.04
C ALA A 178 -5.37 12.15 -0.54
N LEU A 179 -5.53 11.77 0.72
CA LEU A 179 -6.84 11.54 1.33
C LEU A 179 -7.70 12.80 1.37
N ILE A 180 -7.12 13.98 1.68
CA ILE A 180 -7.83 15.26 1.62
C ILE A 180 -8.30 15.55 0.19
N ALA A 181 -7.46 15.33 -0.81
CA ALA A 181 -7.81 15.55 -2.21
C ALA A 181 -8.97 14.65 -2.66
N LEU A 182 -9.04 13.41 -2.18
CA LEU A 182 -10.14 12.48 -2.42
C LEU A 182 -11.41 12.90 -1.65
N ALA A 183 -11.28 13.26 -0.38
CA ALA A 183 -12.41 13.63 0.50
C ALA A 183 -13.10 14.95 0.10
N LYS A 184 -12.41 15.81 -0.68
CA LYS A 184 -12.98 17.04 -1.26
C LYS A 184 -13.87 16.80 -2.48
N LYS A 185 -13.89 15.58 -3.03
CA LYS A 185 -14.74 15.21 -4.16
C LYS A 185 -16.10 14.76 -3.66
N LYS A 186 -17.11 14.81 -4.53
CA LYS A 186 -18.38 14.14 -4.28
C LYS A 186 -18.19 12.63 -4.44
N ASN A 187 -18.40 11.89 -3.36
CA ASN A 187 -18.21 10.44 -3.31
C ASN A 187 -19.50 9.73 -2.86
N PRO A 188 -19.67 8.44 -3.18
CA PRO A 188 -20.65 7.59 -2.50
C PRO A 188 -20.47 7.62 -0.98
N LEU A 189 -21.57 7.46 -0.23
CA LEU A 189 -21.57 7.60 1.23
C LEU A 189 -20.50 6.75 1.92
N GLU A 190 -20.39 5.47 1.55
CA GLU A 190 -19.42 4.54 2.15
C GLU A 190 -17.97 4.97 1.85
N VAL A 191 -17.69 5.43 0.63
CA VAL A 191 -16.36 5.96 0.27
C VAL A 191 -16.04 7.21 1.09
N GLN A 192 -16.99 8.15 1.21
CA GLN A 192 -16.80 9.35 2.01
C GLN A 192 -16.57 9.02 3.48
N ARG A 193 -17.34 8.09 4.05
CA ARG A 193 -17.16 7.59 5.42
C ARG A 193 -15.76 7.00 5.62
N THR A 194 -15.31 6.12 4.70
CA THR A 194 -13.96 5.53 4.75
C THR A 194 -12.88 6.62 4.70
N LEU A 195 -12.98 7.60 3.80
CA LEU A 195 -12.00 8.69 3.68
C LEU A 195 -11.90 9.52 4.97
N LEU A 196 -13.05 9.88 5.57
CA LEU A 196 -13.08 10.62 6.82
C LEU A 196 -12.52 9.80 8.00
N TYR A 197 -12.82 8.51 8.06
CA TYR A 197 -12.23 7.59 9.03
C TYR A 197 -10.69 7.54 8.89
N LEU A 198 -10.17 7.36 7.68
CA LEU A 198 -8.73 7.31 7.45
C LEU A 198 -8.04 8.61 7.84
N LEU A 199 -8.62 9.76 7.50
CA LEU A 199 -8.13 11.08 7.91
C LEU A 199 -8.12 11.23 9.44
N ALA A 200 -9.18 10.78 10.13
CA ALA A 200 -9.23 10.84 11.58
C ALA A 200 -8.12 9.99 12.22
N ARG A 201 -7.75 8.88 11.59
CA ARG A 201 -6.65 8.01 12.03
C ARG A 201 -5.27 8.52 11.62
N GLN A 202 -5.11 9.48 10.70
CA GLN A 202 -3.77 10.01 10.38
C GLN A 202 -3.12 10.72 11.58
N ASN A 203 -3.91 11.38 12.44
CA ASN A 203 -3.44 12.18 13.57
C ASN A 203 -2.36 13.20 13.17
N THR A 204 -2.51 13.83 12.00
CA THR A 204 -1.63 14.93 11.55
C THR A 204 -2.33 16.27 11.71
N PRO A 205 -1.58 17.38 11.91
CA PRO A 205 -2.17 18.71 11.98
C PRO A 205 -3.05 19.04 10.77
N ALA A 206 -2.62 18.67 9.57
CA ALA A 206 -3.38 18.90 8.33
C ALA A 206 -4.69 18.10 8.28
N ALA A 207 -4.69 16.82 8.69
CA ALA A 207 -5.91 16.03 8.77
C ALA A 207 -6.87 16.60 9.82
N THR A 208 -6.38 16.96 11.00
CA THR A 208 -7.19 17.56 12.06
C THR A 208 -7.79 18.89 11.62
N ALA A 209 -7.00 19.77 10.98
CA ALA A 209 -7.49 21.05 10.47
C ALA A 209 -8.60 20.85 9.41
N PHE A 210 -8.38 19.92 8.47
CA PHE A 210 -9.39 19.58 7.47
C PHE A 210 -10.70 19.10 8.12
N LEU A 211 -10.64 18.12 9.03
CA LEU A 211 -11.83 17.55 9.68
C LEU A 211 -12.57 18.55 10.58
N LYS A 212 -11.84 19.44 11.28
CA LYS A 212 -12.45 20.53 12.06
C LYS A 212 -13.15 21.56 11.18
N GLY A 213 -12.63 21.80 9.97
CA GLY A 213 -13.21 22.74 9.01
C GLY A 213 -14.47 22.24 8.28
N LEU A 214 -14.83 20.96 8.40
CA LEU A 214 -16.04 20.42 7.76
C LEU A 214 -17.32 20.88 8.47
N THR A 215 -18.36 21.18 7.71
CA THR A 215 -19.72 21.26 8.25
C THR A 215 -20.38 19.91 8.06
N CYS A 216 -20.64 19.19 9.16
CA CYS A 216 -21.31 17.90 9.06
C CYS A 216 -22.81 18.13 8.97
N GLU A 217 -23.44 17.57 7.92
CA GLU A 217 -24.67 17.97 7.20
C GLU A 217 -24.41 18.54 5.80
N SER A 218 -23.15 18.74 5.39
CA SER A 218 -22.81 19.06 3.99
C SER A 218 -22.63 17.81 3.12
N GLU A 219 -22.56 17.99 1.80
CA GLU A 219 -22.23 16.90 0.86
C GLU A 219 -20.87 16.23 1.16
N LEU A 220 -19.92 16.96 1.75
CA LEU A 220 -18.57 16.45 2.07
C LEU A 220 -18.48 15.83 3.48
N CYS A 221 -19.45 16.08 4.35
CA CYS A 221 -19.57 15.40 5.64
C CYS A 221 -21.05 15.08 5.91
N PRO A 222 -21.67 14.14 5.18
CA PRO A 222 -23.02 13.67 5.53
C PRO A 222 -23.00 13.17 6.98
N LYS A 223 -24.08 13.38 7.73
CA LYS A 223 -24.16 13.02 9.16
C LYS A 223 -23.82 11.54 9.39
N GLU A 224 -24.23 10.68 8.47
CA GLU A 224 -24.01 9.23 8.45
C GLU A 224 -22.55 8.84 8.17
N ALA A 225 -21.77 9.73 7.57
CA ALA A 225 -20.33 9.57 7.33
C ALA A 225 -19.48 10.27 8.41
N ALA A 226 -20.11 11.01 9.32
CA ALA A 226 -19.44 11.87 10.29
C ALA A 226 -19.09 11.28 11.67
N PRO A 227 -19.33 10.00 12.05
CA PRO A 227 -19.14 9.59 13.44
C PRO A 227 -17.71 9.82 13.94
N GLU A 228 -16.70 9.55 13.09
CA GLU A 228 -15.30 9.80 13.42
C GLU A 228 -14.97 11.29 13.54
N VAL A 229 -15.58 12.13 12.69
CA VAL A 229 -15.41 13.59 12.74
C VAL A 229 -15.99 14.15 14.04
N LEU A 230 -17.18 13.69 14.42
CA LEU A 230 -17.87 14.10 15.64
C LEU A 230 -17.15 13.58 16.89
N ALA A 231 -16.70 12.33 16.88
CA ALA A 231 -15.92 11.75 17.97
C ALA A 231 -14.62 12.52 18.21
N LEU A 232 -13.87 12.81 17.13
CA LEU A 232 -12.65 13.60 17.20
C LEU A 232 -12.90 14.99 17.81
N ARG A 233 -13.97 15.69 17.41
CA ARG A 233 -14.31 17.01 17.97
C ARG A 233 -14.58 16.98 19.47
N LYS A 234 -15.18 15.89 19.95
CA LYS A 234 -15.50 15.69 21.37
C LYS A 234 -14.35 15.13 22.18
N GLY A 235 -13.22 14.76 21.54
CA GLY A 235 -12.15 14.05 22.23
C GLY A 235 -12.49 12.60 22.57
N GLU A 236 -13.52 12.02 21.94
CA GLU A 236 -13.92 10.62 22.11
C GLU A 236 -12.86 9.69 21.48
N GLY A 237 -12.67 8.50 22.06
CA GLY A 237 -11.68 7.53 21.61
C GLY A 237 -10.28 7.70 22.21
N ARG A 238 -10.03 8.78 22.95
CA ARG A 238 -8.82 8.95 23.78
C ARG A 238 -8.73 7.85 24.82
N LEU A 239 -7.52 7.37 25.01
CA LEU A 239 -7.11 6.54 26.15
C LEU A 239 -6.87 7.41 27.38
N THR A 240 -7.25 6.90 28.54
CA THR A 240 -6.90 7.50 29.85
C THR A 240 -5.58 6.89 30.31
N PRO A 241 -4.49 7.67 30.43
CA PRO A 241 -3.21 7.14 30.90
C PRO A 241 -3.31 6.48 32.26
N ARG A 242 -2.63 5.34 32.44
CA ARG A 242 -2.56 4.70 33.75
C ARG A 242 -1.75 5.58 34.71
N ALA A 243 -2.29 5.85 35.90
CA ALA A 243 -1.63 6.67 36.91
C ALA A 243 -0.30 6.05 37.43
N SER A 244 -0.18 4.72 37.36
CA SER A 244 1.02 3.98 37.76
C SER A 244 1.31 2.91 36.70
N PRO A 245 2.06 3.25 35.64
CA PRO A 245 2.36 2.33 34.55
C PRO A 245 3.19 1.14 35.05
N LYS A 246 2.86 -0.05 34.56
CA LYS A 246 3.54 -1.33 34.82
C LYS A 246 4.61 -1.63 33.77
N VAL A 247 4.49 -1.07 32.57
CA VAL A 247 5.46 -1.19 31.48
C VAL A 247 6.21 0.13 31.32
N THR A 248 7.54 0.08 31.33
CA THR A 248 8.38 1.29 31.21
C THR A 248 8.47 1.77 29.76
N ARG A 249 8.90 3.03 29.60
CA ARG A 249 9.16 3.64 28.28
C ARG A 249 10.18 2.82 27.48
N GLU A 250 11.30 2.46 28.11
CA GLU A 250 12.40 1.73 27.47
C GLU A 250 11.93 0.39 26.93
N ARG A 251 11.03 -0.28 27.67
CA ARG A 251 10.47 -1.58 27.27
C ARG A 251 9.57 -1.46 26.03
N PHE A 252 8.74 -0.42 25.94
CA PHE A 252 7.96 -0.16 24.72
C PHE A 252 8.84 0.23 23.53
N VAL A 253 9.84 1.10 23.74
CA VAL A 253 10.76 1.51 22.67
C VAL A 253 11.52 0.29 22.12
N ALA A 254 12.07 -0.55 22.99
CA ALA A 254 12.75 -1.79 22.59
C ALA A 254 11.80 -2.74 21.84
N ALA A 255 10.56 -2.91 22.31
CA ALA A 255 9.57 -3.73 21.62
C ALA A 255 9.24 -3.20 20.21
N PHE A 256 9.08 -1.89 20.06
CA PHE A 256 8.82 -1.24 18.78
C PHE A 256 9.99 -1.35 17.81
N GLU A 257 11.22 -1.16 18.28
CA GLU A 257 12.42 -1.39 17.47
C GLU A 257 12.54 -2.87 17.05
N GLY A 258 12.16 -3.80 17.93
CA GLY A 258 12.04 -5.22 17.62
C GLY A 258 11.05 -5.48 16.49
N ILE A 259 9.84 -4.92 16.58
CA ILE A 259 8.81 -5.05 15.54
C ILE A 259 9.32 -4.58 14.18
N LEU A 260 10.05 -3.45 14.12
CA LEU A 260 10.64 -2.96 12.87
C LEU A 260 11.69 -3.91 12.27
N LYS A 261 12.31 -4.77 13.10
CA LYS A 261 13.21 -5.86 12.70
C LYS A 261 12.48 -7.19 12.48
N LYS A 262 11.15 -7.19 12.51
CA LYS A 262 10.27 -8.37 12.46
C LYS A 262 10.41 -9.30 13.66
N ASP A 263 10.91 -8.81 14.79
CA ASP A 263 10.93 -9.53 16.07
C ASP A 263 9.81 -9.03 16.99
N TRP A 264 8.74 -9.83 17.09
CA TRP A 264 7.54 -9.49 17.85
C TRP A 264 7.61 -9.93 19.31
N LYS A 265 8.64 -10.69 19.73
CA LYS A 265 8.67 -11.36 21.04
C LYS A 265 8.47 -10.42 22.22
N ALA A 266 9.17 -9.28 22.21
CA ALA A 266 9.08 -8.31 23.30
C ALA A 266 7.70 -7.66 23.38
N PHE A 267 7.08 -7.38 22.22
CA PHE A 267 5.73 -6.82 22.15
C PHE A 267 4.68 -7.83 22.60
N ASP A 268 4.80 -9.09 22.13
CA ASP A 268 3.90 -10.17 22.53
C ASP A 268 3.98 -10.46 24.03
N ALA A 269 5.19 -10.41 24.61
CA ALA A 269 5.38 -10.56 26.06
C ALA A 269 4.66 -9.44 26.83
N ILE A 270 4.77 -8.18 26.38
CA ILE A 270 4.04 -7.05 26.98
C ILE A 270 2.52 -7.30 26.93
N ASN A 271 1.98 -7.65 25.75
CA ASN A 271 0.54 -7.86 25.59
C ASN A 271 0.02 -9.08 26.38
N HIS A 272 0.84 -10.12 26.53
CA HIS A 272 0.48 -11.29 27.33
C HIS A 272 0.44 -10.97 28.83
N GLU A 273 1.43 -10.22 29.32
CA GLU A 273 1.50 -9.77 30.73
C GLU A 273 0.43 -8.72 31.06
N LEU A 274 0.11 -7.85 30.10
CA LEU A 274 -0.80 -6.72 30.27
C LEU A 274 -1.63 -6.50 29.01
N PRO A 275 -2.83 -7.12 28.90
CA PRO A 275 -3.68 -7.02 27.72
C PRO A 275 -4.18 -5.60 27.39
N ASP A 276 -4.14 -4.68 28.36
CA ASP A 276 -4.47 -3.25 28.23
C ASP A 276 -3.21 -2.35 28.29
N ALA A 277 -2.09 -2.85 27.76
CA ALA A 277 -0.81 -2.16 27.76
C ALA A 277 -0.82 -0.81 27.01
N GLU A 278 -1.80 -0.54 26.15
CA GLU A 278 -1.95 0.75 25.50
C GLU A 278 -2.18 1.90 26.48
N LEU A 279 -2.71 1.63 27.68
CA LEU A 279 -2.89 2.62 28.75
C LEU A 279 -1.56 3.03 29.39
N ASP A 280 -0.61 2.09 29.46
CA ASP A 280 0.75 2.35 29.93
C ASP A 280 1.56 3.06 28.85
N LEU A 281 1.40 2.62 27.59
CA LEU A 281 2.04 3.22 26.43
C LEU A 281 1.76 4.73 26.39
N VAL A 282 0.51 5.17 26.52
CA VAL A 282 0.19 6.60 26.51
C VAL A 282 0.63 7.33 27.79
N ALA A 283 0.91 6.62 28.88
CA ALA A 283 1.42 7.20 30.12
C ALA A 283 2.93 7.45 30.07
N VAL A 284 3.70 6.62 29.35
CA VAL A 284 5.17 6.63 29.41
C VAL A 284 5.87 7.15 28.15
N LEU A 285 5.22 7.15 26.97
CA LEU A 285 5.87 7.62 25.74
C LEU A 285 5.99 9.14 25.67
N GLU A 286 7.14 9.61 25.21
CA GLU A 286 7.51 11.02 25.08
C GLU A 286 7.30 11.56 23.65
N PRO A 287 7.36 12.88 23.41
CA PRO A 287 7.28 13.44 22.05
C PRO A 287 8.33 12.88 21.09
N GLY A 288 9.53 12.59 21.58
CA GLY A 288 10.62 11.99 20.81
C GLY A 288 10.32 10.59 20.28
N ASP A 289 9.36 9.88 20.89
CA ASP A 289 9.02 8.50 20.51
C ASP A 289 7.93 8.43 19.42
N LEU A 290 7.25 9.55 19.14
CA LEU A 290 6.16 9.59 18.17
C LEU A 290 6.57 9.15 16.75
N PRO A 291 7.75 9.52 16.21
CA PRO A 291 8.20 9.00 14.91
C PRO A 291 8.31 7.48 14.88
N LEU A 292 8.80 6.85 15.97
CA LEU A 292 8.90 5.39 16.08
C LEU A 292 7.50 4.76 16.12
N LEU A 293 6.60 5.26 16.97
CA LEU A 293 5.23 4.79 17.07
C LEU A 293 4.47 4.90 15.73
N ARG A 294 4.61 6.02 15.01
CA ARG A 294 4.05 6.20 13.66
C ARG A 294 4.61 5.18 12.68
N LYS A 295 5.91 4.92 12.71
CA LYS A 295 6.54 3.94 11.83
C LYS A 295 6.07 2.51 12.12
N VAL A 296 5.97 2.11 13.38
CA VAL A 296 5.41 0.81 13.78
C VAL A 296 3.97 0.69 13.33
N ARG A 297 3.13 1.71 13.57
CA ARG A 297 1.75 1.73 13.08
C ARG A 297 1.68 1.52 11.56
N ARG A 298 2.49 2.22 10.77
CA ARG A 298 2.51 2.02 9.30
C ARG A 298 2.93 0.60 8.91
N LEU A 299 3.90 0.02 9.63
CA LEU A 299 4.32 -1.35 9.41
C LEU A 299 3.15 -2.33 9.60
N THR A 300 2.29 -2.14 10.60
CA THR A 300 1.14 -3.04 10.80
C THR A 300 0.20 -3.01 9.59
N ALA A 301 -0.14 -1.82 9.08
CA ALA A 301 -0.96 -1.69 7.86
C ALA A 301 -0.34 -2.40 6.64
N SER A 302 1.00 -2.48 6.55
CA SER A 302 1.68 -3.12 5.42
C SER A 302 1.49 -4.64 5.31
N TYR A 303 1.04 -5.30 6.39
CA TYR A 303 0.75 -6.73 6.40
C TYR A 303 -0.62 -7.09 5.80
N ALA A 304 -1.50 -6.11 5.59
CA ALA A 304 -2.81 -6.25 4.95
C ALA A 304 -3.73 -7.38 5.48
N ASN A 305 -3.68 -7.63 6.79
CA ASN A 305 -4.48 -8.67 7.46
C ASN A 305 -5.28 -8.10 8.66
N PRO A 306 -6.35 -8.80 9.10
CA PRO A 306 -7.25 -8.28 10.13
C PRO A 306 -6.63 -8.06 11.51
N HIS A 307 -5.70 -8.91 11.96
CA HIS A 307 -5.03 -8.72 13.25
C HIS A 307 -4.22 -7.43 13.25
N MET A 308 -3.54 -7.15 12.14
CA MET A 308 -2.73 -5.95 12.01
C MET A 308 -3.57 -4.69 11.79
N ALA A 309 -4.77 -4.80 11.21
CA ALA A 309 -5.75 -3.71 11.17
C ALA A 309 -6.19 -3.30 12.59
N LYS A 310 -6.49 -4.29 13.45
CA LYS A 310 -6.83 -4.02 14.86
C LYS A 310 -5.69 -3.30 15.58
N LEU A 311 -4.46 -3.80 15.45
CA LEU A 311 -3.29 -3.17 16.05
C LEU A 311 -3.03 -1.76 15.49
N TYR A 312 -3.28 -1.53 14.19
CA TYR A 312 -3.22 -0.20 13.59
C TYR A 312 -4.17 0.79 14.28
N ASP A 313 -5.40 0.37 14.57
CA ASP A 313 -6.40 1.19 15.26
C ASP A 313 -5.99 1.47 16.71
N GLU A 314 -5.49 0.48 17.44
CA GLU A 314 -4.99 0.63 18.81
C GLU A 314 -3.84 1.66 18.89
N LEU A 315 -2.84 1.51 18.00
CA LEU A 315 -1.73 2.46 17.92
C LEU A 315 -2.19 3.86 17.45
N SER A 316 -3.24 3.93 16.62
CA SER A 316 -3.83 5.21 16.21
C SER A 316 -4.54 5.92 17.36
N ARG A 317 -5.19 5.19 18.27
CA ARG A 317 -5.79 5.76 19.49
C ARG A 317 -4.72 6.26 20.45
N ALA A 318 -3.62 5.51 20.60
CA ALA A 318 -2.47 5.96 21.37
C ALA A 318 -1.86 7.25 20.82
N LEU A 319 -1.62 7.30 19.49
CA LEU A 319 -1.15 8.53 18.83
C LEU A 319 -2.12 9.69 19.01
N TYR A 320 -3.43 9.43 18.94
CA TYR A 320 -4.43 10.46 19.16
C TYR A 320 -4.35 11.04 20.57
N THR A 321 -4.28 10.20 21.61
CA THR A 321 -4.10 10.65 23.00
C THR A 321 -2.82 11.48 23.17
N LEU A 322 -1.68 10.96 22.70
CA LEU A 322 -0.37 11.60 22.87
C LEU A 322 -0.24 12.93 22.12
N THR A 323 -0.96 13.10 21.00
CA THR A 323 -0.94 14.35 20.22
C THR A 323 -1.97 15.36 20.72
N PHE A 324 -3.09 14.91 21.28
CA PHE A 324 -4.16 15.78 21.79
C PHE A 324 -3.80 16.46 23.12
N GLU A 325 -3.30 15.72 24.12
CA GLU A 325 -2.99 16.28 25.45
C GLU A 325 -1.90 17.36 25.40
N ARG A 326 -1.06 17.32 24.37
CA ARG A 326 0.08 18.23 24.20
C ARG A 326 -0.25 19.48 23.39
N ALA A 327 -1.46 19.58 22.85
CA ALA A 327 -1.95 20.75 22.12
C ALA A 327 -2.69 21.76 23.03
N LYS A 328 -2.84 21.44 24.32
CA LYS A 328 -3.35 22.35 25.37
C LYS A 328 -2.18 23.02 26.06
#